data_AF-A0A9I9DNV1-F1
#
_entry.id   AF-A0A9I9DNV1-F1
#
_cell.length_a   1.000
_cell.length_b   1.000
_cell.length_c   1.000
_cell.angle_alpha   90.00
_cell.angle_beta   90.00
_cell.angle_gamma   90.00
#
_symmetry.space_group_name_H-M   'P 1'
#
loop_
_entity.id
_entity.type
_entity.pdbx_description
1 polymer ?
#
loop_
_entity_poly.entity_id
_entity_poly.type
_entity_poly.pdbx_seq_one_letter_code
_entity_poly.pdbx_strand_id
1 'polypeptide(L)'
;MIDGGVAANNPTLTAILHEKKAMIIRSQLETQKKNKEAKLKMTPKKMLVLSLGTGSFKKIGKYNADDTAKWGSLGWVCKNKTTPIIDIFSDANADMVDIHLATMFQYDHDLHKNDDDKKANRRKKDYLRIQAADLSGDELCSVDIATEENLGNLEIVGEKLLDETVSRVNLKTGRFEKLPAEKGTNREALIKFAKRLSMERKLRLSD
;
A
#
# COMPACT_ATOMS: atom_id res chain seq x y z
N MET A 1 17.11 7.61 18.09
CA MET A 1 16.24 7.44 16.91
C MET A 1 15.20 6.39 17.27
N ILE A 2 13.92 6.60 16.94
CA ILE A 2 12.80 5.69 17.26
C ILE A 2 12.23 5.08 15.97
N ASP A 3 11.30 4.12 16.11
CA ASP A 3 10.66 3.43 14.98
C ASP A 3 10.00 4.40 13.98
N GLY A 4 10.22 4.14 12.68
CA GLY A 4 9.62 4.87 11.58
C GLY A 4 8.11 4.67 11.46
N GLY A 5 7.53 3.62 12.05
CA GLY A 5 6.08 3.40 12.13
C GLY A 5 5.33 4.53 12.82
N VAL A 6 5.99 5.26 13.73
CA VAL A 6 5.47 6.48 14.37
C VAL A 6 5.24 7.60 13.35
N ALA A 7 6.05 7.65 12.29
CA ALA A 7 5.98 8.69 11.27
C ALA A 7 5.28 8.23 9.98
N ALA A 8 5.46 6.97 9.58
CA ALA A 8 4.93 6.42 8.34
C ALA A 8 4.84 4.88 8.40
N ASN A 9 3.78 4.35 9.04
CA ASN A 9 3.53 2.90 9.10
C ASN A 9 3.33 2.25 7.72
N ASN A 10 2.68 2.96 6.79
CA ASN A 10 2.68 2.63 5.36
C ASN A 10 3.46 3.70 4.60
N PRO A 11 4.76 3.49 4.30
CA PRO A 11 5.62 4.52 3.73
C PRO A 11 5.36 4.81 2.25
N THR A 12 4.38 4.16 1.62
CA THR A 12 4.13 4.25 0.18
C THR A 12 3.86 5.68 -0.28
N LEU A 13 3.01 6.43 0.43
CA LEU A 13 2.72 7.82 0.08
C LEU A 13 3.96 8.71 0.29
N THR A 14 4.69 8.50 1.38
CA THR A 14 5.95 9.22 1.66
C THR A 14 6.97 8.99 0.55
N ALA A 15 7.13 7.75 0.07
CA ALA A 15 8.02 7.42 -1.03
C ALA A 15 7.63 8.14 -2.34
N ILE A 16 6.34 8.14 -2.68
CA ILE A 16 5.83 8.86 -3.85
C ILE A 16 6.06 10.37 -3.73
N LEU A 17 5.79 10.96 -2.57
CA LEU A 17 6.01 12.39 -2.34
C LEU A 17 7.48 12.77 -2.40
N HIS A 18 8.36 11.92 -1.87
CA HIS A 18 9.80 12.15 -1.91
C HIS A 18 10.32 12.12 -3.36
N GLU A 19 9.89 11.14 -4.16
CA GLU A 19 10.27 11.08 -5.57
C GLU A 19 9.73 12.29 -6.35
N LYS A 20 8.48 12.68 -6.11
CA LYS A 20 7.92 13.92 -6.69
C LYS A 20 8.74 15.15 -6.33
N LYS A 21 9.12 15.30 -5.06
CA LYS A 21 9.97 16.41 -4.59
C LYS A 21 11.31 16.42 -5.32
N ALA A 22 11.99 15.27 -5.43
CA ALA A 22 13.25 15.14 -6.14
C ALA A 22 13.12 15.50 -7.63
N MET A 23 12.03 15.06 -8.29
CA MET A 23 11.75 15.40 -9.68
C MET A 23 11.48 16.89 -9.89
N ILE A 24 10.73 17.54 -8.99
CA ILE A 24 10.47 18.98 -9.03
C ILE A 24 11.79 19.75 -8.92
N ILE A 25 12.64 19.40 -7.95
CA ILE A 25 13.95 20.04 -7.76
C ILE A 25 14.82 19.87 -9.01
N ARG A 26 14.91 18.66 -9.58
CA ARG A 26 15.67 18.41 -10.82
C ARG A 26 15.13 19.24 -11.98
N SER A 27 13.81 19.29 -12.16
CA SER A 27 13.18 20.09 -13.21
C SER A 27 13.48 21.59 -13.05
N GLN A 28 13.41 22.11 -11.83
CA GLN A 28 13.70 23.52 -11.55
C GLN A 28 15.16 23.86 -11.89
N LEU A 29 16.10 23.01 -11.48
CA LEU A 29 17.53 23.17 -11.82
C LEU A 29 17.76 23.11 -13.33
N GLU A 30 17.06 22.24 -14.07
CA GLU A 30 17.16 22.16 -15.52
C GLU A 30 16.55 23.37 -16.22
N THR A 31 15.42 23.90 -15.73
CA THR A 31 14.81 25.13 -16.28
C THR A 31 15.69 26.36 -16.08
N GLN A 32 16.34 26.48 -14.92
CA GLN A 32 17.30 27.54 -14.64
C GLN A 32 18.53 27.45 -15.56
N LYS A 33 19.00 26.23 -15.86
CA LYS A 33 20.12 26.03 -16.79
C LYS A 33 19.77 26.30 -18.25
N LYS A 34 18.51 26.09 -18.67
CA LYS A 34 18.09 26.13 -20.07
C LYS A 34 17.26 27.36 -20.48
N ASN A 35 16.95 28.28 -19.56
CA ASN A 35 16.08 29.47 -19.79
C ASN A 35 14.80 29.13 -20.59
N LYS A 36 14.20 27.98 -20.32
CA LYS A 36 12.95 27.53 -20.96
C LYS A 36 11.94 27.17 -19.88
N GLU A 37 10.69 27.56 -20.10
CA GLU A 37 9.56 27.06 -19.32
C GLU A 37 9.35 25.57 -19.62
N ALA A 38 9.85 24.68 -18.75
CA ALA A 38 9.44 23.29 -18.80
C ALA A 38 8.02 23.19 -18.23
N LYS A 39 7.02 22.90 -19.07
CA LYS A 39 5.71 22.46 -18.59
C LYS A 39 5.90 21.13 -17.86
N LEU A 40 6.00 21.18 -16.53
CA LEU A 40 5.99 20.01 -15.67
C LEU A 40 4.61 19.33 -15.78
N LYS A 41 4.43 18.47 -16.78
CA LYS A 41 3.27 17.57 -16.84
C LYS A 41 3.50 16.43 -15.85
N MET A 42 3.42 16.74 -14.56
CA MET A 42 3.48 15.76 -13.48
C MET A 42 2.17 14.99 -13.47
N THR A 43 2.14 13.86 -14.17
CA THR A 43 0.98 12.96 -14.16
C THR A 43 1.38 11.63 -13.50
N PRO A 44 0.51 10.99 -12.71
CA PRO A 44 0.76 9.66 -12.12
C PRO A 44 1.13 8.58 -13.14
N LYS A 45 0.85 8.84 -14.42
CA LYS A 45 1.09 8.00 -15.61
C LYS A 45 2.52 7.47 -15.81
N LYS A 46 3.50 7.91 -15.00
CA LYS A 46 4.91 7.50 -15.11
C LYS A 46 5.43 6.72 -13.91
N MET A 47 4.59 6.43 -12.92
CA MET A 47 5.00 5.67 -11.75
C MET A 47 4.53 4.23 -11.85
N LEU A 48 5.34 3.31 -11.34
CA LEU A 48 4.98 1.92 -11.16
C LEU A 48 5.26 1.58 -9.69
N VAL A 49 4.21 1.34 -8.92
CA VAL A 49 4.24 1.25 -7.46
C VAL A 49 3.76 -0.13 -7.02
N LEU A 50 4.62 -0.85 -6.29
CA LEU A 50 4.28 -2.05 -5.54
C LEU A 50 4.31 -1.69 -4.07
N SER A 51 3.19 -1.92 -3.38
CA SER A 51 3.08 -1.74 -1.95
C SER A 51 2.74 -3.09 -1.32
N LEU A 52 3.54 -3.51 -0.35
CA LEU A 52 3.36 -4.77 0.39
C LEU A 52 3.04 -4.42 1.83
N GLY A 53 2.02 -5.06 2.39
CA GLY A 53 1.71 -4.94 3.80
C GLY A 53 1.94 -6.25 4.52
N THR A 54 2.05 -6.16 5.85
CA THR A 54 2.36 -7.27 6.76
C THR A 54 1.10 -7.95 7.30
N GLY A 55 -0.03 -7.72 6.66
CA GLY A 55 -1.32 -8.18 7.12
C GLY A 55 -2.04 -7.18 8.02
N SER A 56 -3.34 -7.39 8.20
CA SER A 56 -4.16 -6.68 9.16
C SER A 56 -5.02 -7.66 9.94
N PHE A 57 -5.30 -7.30 11.19
CA PHE A 57 -6.13 -8.11 12.08
C PHE A 57 -7.58 -8.15 11.60
N LYS A 58 -8.26 -9.26 11.88
CA LYS A 58 -9.72 -9.33 11.76
C LYS A 58 -10.34 -8.27 12.68
N LYS A 59 -10.85 -7.19 12.11
CA LYS A 59 -11.28 -5.95 12.81
C LYS A 59 -12.50 -6.12 13.75
N ILE A 60 -13.01 -7.33 13.97
CA ILE A 60 -14.18 -7.55 14.82
C ILE A 60 -13.73 -7.75 16.26
N GLY A 61 -13.97 -6.75 17.11
CA GLY A 61 -14.05 -6.92 18.56
C GLY A 61 -12.73 -6.87 19.34
N LYS A 62 -11.62 -6.39 18.76
CA LYS A 62 -10.33 -6.28 19.48
C LYS A 62 -10.46 -5.44 20.75
N TYR A 63 -11.20 -4.33 20.68
CA TYR A 63 -11.50 -3.46 21.81
C TYR A 63 -13.00 -3.10 21.82
N ASN A 64 -13.65 -3.23 22.98
CA ASN A 64 -15.05 -2.84 23.18
C ASN A 64 -15.11 -1.45 23.82
N ALA A 65 -15.93 -0.54 23.27
CA ALA A 65 -16.15 0.79 23.82
C ALA A 65 -16.47 0.76 25.33
N ASP A 66 -17.37 -0.12 25.76
CA ASP A 66 -17.80 -0.23 27.16
C ASP A 66 -16.68 -0.71 28.09
N ASP A 67 -15.74 -1.51 27.58
CA ASP A 67 -14.56 -1.93 28.33
C ASP A 67 -13.49 -0.83 28.34
N THR A 68 -13.21 -0.22 27.18
CA THR A 68 -12.21 0.85 27.04
C THR A 68 -12.57 2.11 27.84
N ALA A 69 -13.86 2.38 28.07
CA ALA A 69 -14.32 3.48 28.93
C ALA A 69 -13.84 3.34 30.38
N LYS A 70 -13.50 2.13 30.82
CA LYS A 70 -13.01 1.84 32.17
C LYS A 70 -11.48 1.91 32.27
N TRP A 71 -10.78 2.15 31.16
CA TRP A 71 -9.32 2.12 31.13
C TRP A 71 -8.71 3.44 31.60
N GLY A 72 -7.73 3.36 32.49
CA GLY A 72 -6.83 4.47 32.80
C GLY A 72 -5.71 4.61 31.75
N SER A 73 -4.84 5.61 31.93
CA SER A 73 -3.72 5.90 31.01
C SER A 73 -2.82 4.69 30.72
N LEU A 74 -2.52 3.87 31.75
CA LEU A 74 -1.72 2.65 31.57
C LEU A 74 -2.42 1.60 30.72
N GLY A 75 -3.75 1.47 30.82
CA GLY A 75 -4.53 0.52 30.01
C GLY A 75 -4.54 0.90 28.53
N TRP A 76 -4.49 2.19 28.22
CA TRP A 76 -4.34 2.67 26.85
C TRP A 76 -2.93 2.42 26.27
N VAL A 77 -1.90 2.41 27.12
CA VAL A 77 -0.51 2.14 26.73
C VAL A 77 -0.24 0.64 26.61
N CYS A 78 -0.68 -0.16 27.57
CA CYS A 78 -0.47 -1.61 27.62
C CYS A 78 -1.68 -2.31 28.27
N LYS A 79 -2.26 -3.27 27.57
CA LYS A 79 -3.39 -4.08 28.06
C LYS A 79 -3.24 -5.50 27.56
N ASN A 80 -3.26 -6.49 28.44
CA ASN A 80 -3.28 -7.92 28.06
C ASN A 80 -2.25 -8.29 26.98
N LYS A 81 -1.01 -7.78 27.10
CA LYS A 81 0.10 -7.97 26.15
C LYS A 81 -0.07 -7.28 24.78
N THR A 82 -1.05 -6.41 24.60
CA THR A 82 -1.19 -5.52 23.43
C THR A 82 -0.87 -4.07 23.79
N THR A 83 -0.68 -3.23 22.78
CA THR A 83 -0.42 -1.79 22.91
C THR A 83 -1.51 -0.98 22.19
N PRO A 84 -2.68 -0.76 22.84
CA PRO A 84 -3.89 -0.31 22.15
C PRO A 84 -3.76 0.99 21.36
N ILE A 85 -3.14 2.04 21.94
CA ILE A 85 -2.91 3.31 21.24
C ILE A 85 -2.05 3.10 19.98
N ILE A 86 -0.97 2.32 20.11
CA ILE A 86 -0.01 2.11 19.02
C ILE A 86 -0.67 1.31 17.90
N ASP A 87 -1.39 0.25 18.25
CA ASP A 87 -2.15 -0.58 17.31
C ASP A 87 -3.16 0.27 16.51
N ILE A 88 -4.00 1.04 17.20
CA ILE A 88 -5.05 1.86 16.57
C ILE A 88 -4.42 2.91 15.66
N PHE A 89 -3.37 3.59 16.12
CA PHE A 89 -2.69 4.61 15.33
C PHE A 89 -2.02 4.01 14.09
N SER A 90 -1.32 2.88 14.24
CA SER A 90 -0.66 2.18 13.15
C SER A 90 -1.66 1.68 12.09
N ASP A 91 -2.76 1.06 12.51
CA ASP A 91 -3.82 0.59 11.61
C ASP A 91 -4.49 1.75 10.88
N ALA A 92 -4.86 2.81 11.62
CA ALA A 92 -5.49 4.00 11.03
C ALA A 92 -4.57 4.69 10.01
N ASN A 93 -3.27 4.78 10.31
CA ASN A 93 -2.29 5.35 9.37
C ASN A 93 -2.16 4.52 8.08
N ALA A 94 -2.13 3.19 8.21
CA ALA A 94 -2.06 2.31 7.04
C ALA A 94 -3.32 2.44 6.17
N ASP A 95 -4.50 2.42 6.79
CA ASP A 95 -5.80 2.60 6.12
C ASP A 95 -5.87 3.97 5.40
N MET A 96 -5.45 5.05 6.06
CA MET A 96 -5.46 6.40 5.50
C MET A 96 -4.58 6.51 4.26
N VAL A 97 -3.35 5.97 4.29
CA VAL A 97 -2.46 5.95 3.13
C VAL A 97 -3.09 5.14 1.99
N ASP A 98 -3.65 3.98 2.29
CA ASP A 98 -4.27 3.12 1.30
C ASP A 98 -5.50 3.78 0.65
N ILE A 99 -6.32 4.54 1.39
CA ILE A 99 -7.43 5.36 0.84
C ILE A 99 -6.91 6.49 -0.06
N HIS A 100 -5.87 7.22 0.36
CA HIS A 100 -5.30 8.31 -0.45
C HIS A 100 -4.75 7.80 -1.78
N LEU A 101 -4.00 6.69 -1.75
CA LEU A 101 -3.46 6.06 -2.95
C LEU A 101 -4.56 5.48 -3.82
N ALA A 102 -5.52 4.80 -3.21
CA ALA A 102 -6.70 4.31 -3.91
C ALA A 102 -7.44 5.46 -4.62
N THR A 103 -7.66 6.58 -3.94
CA THR A 103 -8.33 7.75 -4.54
C THR A 103 -7.51 8.29 -5.71
N MET A 104 -6.21 8.49 -5.53
CA MET A 104 -5.33 9.00 -6.58
C MET A 104 -5.26 8.10 -7.83
N PHE A 105 -5.09 6.79 -7.65
CA PHE A 105 -4.94 5.85 -8.76
C PHE A 105 -6.28 5.34 -9.34
N GLN A 106 -7.36 5.32 -8.55
CA GLN A 106 -8.70 4.94 -9.05
C GLN A 106 -9.40 6.11 -9.75
N TYR A 107 -9.28 7.33 -9.24
CA TYR A 107 -9.78 8.52 -9.92
C TYR A 107 -9.18 8.66 -11.33
N ASP A 108 -7.85 8.48 -11.43
CA ASP A 108 -7.13 8.50 -12.71
C ASP A 108 -7.54 7.36 -13.66
N HIS A 109 -8.02 6.24 -13.12
CA HIS A 109 -8.54 5.11 -13.89
C HIS A 109 -9.97 5.39 -14.40
N ASP A 110 -10.84 5.92 -13.54
CA ASP A 110 -12.27 6.09 -13.84
C ASP A 110 -12.55 7.29 -14.76
N LEU A 111 -11.76 8.38 -14.69
CA LEU A 111 -11.85 9.52 -15.61
C LEU A 111 -11.54 9.16 -17.08
N HIS A 112 -10.78 8.09 -17.32
CA HIS A 112 -10.31 7.70 -18.66
C HIS A 112 -10.84 6.34 -19.10
N LYS A 113 -11.85 5.81 -18.41
CA LYS A 113 -12.47 4.50 -18.70
C LYS A 113 -13.15 4.44 -20.08
N ASN A 114 -13.58 5.59 -20.60
CA ASN A 114 -14.29 5.75 -21.88
C ASN A 114 -13.44 6.45 -22.96
N ASP A 115 -12.12 6.51 -22.79
CA ASP A 115 -11.22 7.14 -23.75
C ASP A 115 -10.90 6.13 -24.87
N ASP A 116 -11.38 6.41 -26.09
CA ASP A 116 -11.34 5.46 -27.23
C ASP A 116 -9.91 5.15 -27.72
N ASP A 117 -8.93 5.99 -27.37
CA ASP A 117 -7.54 5.81 -27.77
C ASP A 117 -6.76 4.91 -26.80
N LYS A 118 -7.18 3.63 -26.72
CA LYS A 118 -6.54 2.58 -25.90
C LYS A 118 -5.06 2.34 -26.23
N LYS A 119 -4.58 2.79 -27.39
CA LYS A 119 -3.19 2.61 -27.85
C LYS A 119 -2.28 3.71 -27.30
N ALA A 120 -2.77 4.96 -27.22
CA ALA A 120 -2.06 6.08 -26.60
C ALA A 120 -2.21 6.11 -25.06
N ASN A 121 -3.36 5.67 -24.52
CA ASN A 121 -3.68 5.64 -23.08
C ASN A 121 -3.64 4.21 -22.51
N ARG A 122 -2.54 3.47 -22.76
CA ARG A 122 -2.24 2.19 -22.09
C ARG A 122 -1.90 2.43 -20.61
N ARG A 123 -2.84 2.97 -19.82
CA ARG A 123 -2.70 3.13 -18.37
C ARG A 123 -2.87 1.78 -17.71
N LYS A 124 -1.75 1.07 -17.68
CA LYS A 124 -1.57 -0.17 -16.94
C LYS A 124 -1.83 0.12 -15.46
N LYS A 125 -2.25 -0.91 -14.73
CA LYS A 125 -2.41 -0.88 -13.27
C LYS A 125 -1.07 -0.50 -12.64
N ASP A 126 -0.88 0.79 -12.40
CA ASP A 126 0.39 1.40 -11.98
C ASP A 126 0.58 1.33 -10.46
N TYR A 127 -0.45 0.90 -9.73
CA TYR A 127 -0.42 0.63 -8.30
C TYR A 127 -0.90 -0.81 -8.04
N LEU A 128 -0.05 -1.61 -7.40
CA LEU A 128 -0.38 -2.94 -6.89
C LEU A 128 -0.14 -2.93 -5.37
N ARG A 129 -1.21 -3.18 -4.60
CA ARG A 129 -1.15 -3.38 -3.16
C ARG A 129 -1.44 -4.84 -2.86
N ILE A 130 -0.55 -5.49 -2.13
CA ILE A 130 -0.75 -6.86 -1.62
C ILE A 130 -0.75 -6.77 -0.11
N GLN A 131 -1.85 -7.19 0.49
CA GLN A 131 -2.09 -7.12 1.93
C GLN A 131 -2.95 -8.31 2.32
N ALA A 132 -2.51 -9.06 3.33
CA ALA A 132 -3.35 -10.08 3.95
C ALA A 132 -4.42 -9.37 4.79
N ALA A 133 -5.70 -9.59 4.51
CA ALA A 133 -6.77 -9.08 5.35
C ALA A 133 -7.24 -10.17 6.31
N ASP A 134 -7.74 -9.74 7.47
CA ASP A 134 -8.44 -10.59 8.43
C ASP A 134 -7.61 -11.77 8.98
N LEU A 135 -6.32 -11.52 9.28
CA LEU A 135 -5.51 -12.47 10.04
C LEU A 135 -6.20 -12.78 11.38
N SER A 136 -6.18 -14.04 11.76
CA SER A 136 -6.86 -14.57 12.94
C SER A 136 -5.93 -15.43 13.78
N GLY A 137 -6.06 -15.34 15.10
CA GLY A 137 -5.19 -16.02 16.06
C GLY A 137 -4.20 -15.03 16.66
N ASP A 138 -4.14 -14.99 17.98
CA ASP A 138 -3.36 -13.98 18.73
C ASP A 138 -1.86 -14.02 18.37
N GLU A 139 -1.33 -15.19 18.05
CA GLU A 139 0.08 -15.41 17.69
C GLU A 139 0.43 -14.88 16.29
N LEU A 140 -0.38 -15.21 15.28
CA LEU A 140 -0.25 -14.67 13.92
C LEU A 140 -0.44 -13.16 13.88
N CYS A 141 -1.14 -12.64 14.88
CA CYS A 141 -1.46 -11.23 15.01
C CYS A 141 -0.45 -10.45 15.88
N SER A 142 0.51 -11.13 16.49
CA SER A 142 1.55 -10.48 17.28
C SER A 142 2.71 -10.05 16.38
N VAL A 143 3.25 -8.87 16.69
CA VAL A 143 4.45 -8.32 16.05
C VAL A 143 5.74 -8.76 16.73
N ASP A 144 5.66 -9.36 17.91
CA ASP A 144 6.78 -9.71 18.79
C ASP A 144 6.95 -11.22 19.02
N ILE A 145 6.05 -12.06 18.51
CA ILE A 145 6.16 -13.53 18.60
C ILE A 145 6.93 -14.07 17.39
N ALA A 146 8.21 -14.38 17.62
CA ALA A 146 9.14 -14.92 16.62
C ALA A 146 9.48 -16.41 16.87
N THR A 147 8.48 -17.22 17.24
CA THR A 147 8.66 -18.68 17.35
C THR A 147 8.76 -19.30 15.95
N GLU A 148 9.49 -20.41 15.82
CA GLU A 148 9.63 -21.13 14.54
C GLU A 148 8.27 -21.54 13.96
N GLU A 149 7.36 -21.98 14.83
CA GLU A 149 5.98 -22.30 14.47
C GLU A 149 5.23 -21.08 13.92
N ASN A 150 5.30 -19.93 14.59
CA ASN A 150 4.59 -18.73 14.12
C ASN A 150 5.15 -18.21 12.79
N LEU A 151 6.49 -18.23 12.63
CA LEU A 151 7.14 -17.85 11.38
C LEU A 151 6.75 -18.78 10.22
N GLY A 152 6.69 -20.10 10.46
CA GLY A 152 6.21 -21.07 9.47
C GLY A 152 4.74 -20.83 9.10
N ASN A 153 3.88 -20.51 10.09
CA ASN A 153 2.49 -20.18 9.83
C ASN A 153 2.34 -18.88 9.01
N LEU A 154 3.17 -17.86 9.27
CA LEU A 154 3.21 -16.62 8.49
C LEU A 154 3.69 -16.85 7.04
N GLU A 155 4.65 -17.75 6.83
CA GLU A 155 5.07 -18.16 5.49
C GLU A 155 3.90 -18.79 4.71
N ILE A 156 3.18 -19.73 5.33
CA ILE A 156 1.99 -20.36 4.74
C ILE A 156 0.92 -19.31 4.38
N VAL A 157 0.72 -18.30 5.23
CA VAL A 157 -0.19 -17.18 4.94
C VAL A 157 0.29 -16.41 3.71
N GLY A 158 1.58 -16.10 3.61
CA GLY A 158 2.18 -15.42 2.45
C GLY A 158 2.02 -16.22 1.16
N GLU A 159 2.26 -17.53 1.20
CA GLU A 159 2.08 -18.43 0.04
C GLU A 159 0.63 -18.47 -0.42
N LYS A 160 -0.32 -18.62 0.51
CA LYS A 160 -1.76 -18.60 0.20
C LYS A 160 -2.18 -17.26 -0.41
N LEU A 161 -1.62 -16.15 0.09
CA LEU A 161 -1.92 -14.80 -0.40
C LEU A 161 -1.57 -14.64 -1.88
N LEU A 162 -0.56 -15.36 -2.39
CA LEU A 162 -0.20 -15.32 -3.82
C LEU A 162 -1.33 -15.86 -4.70
N ASP A 163 -2.08 -16.85 -4.23
CA ASP A 163 -3.13 -17.51 -4.99
C ASP A 163 -4.50 -16.85 -4.82
N GLU A 164 -4.62 -15.90 -3.87
CA GLU A 164 -5.80 -15.06 -3.77
C GLU A 164 -5.93 -14.09 -4.95
N THR A 165 -7.18 -13.76 -5.27
CA THR A 165 -7.51 -12.69 -6.22
C THR A 165 -6.99 -11.35 -5.73
N VAL A 166 -6.49 -10.52 -6.65
CA VAL A 166 -6.05 -9.16 -6.33
C VAL A 166 -7.12 -8.39 -5.56
N SER A 167 -6.71 -7.68 -4.52
CA SER A 167 -7.62 -6.87 -3.71
C SER A 167 -7.43 -5.38 -3.99
N ARG A 168 -8.45 -4.59 -3.63
CA ARG A 168 -8.40 -3.13 -3.73
C ARG A 168 -9.20 -2.51 -2.60
N VAL A 169 -8.79 -1.35 -2.14
CA VAL A 169 -9.59 -0.55 -1.20
C VAL A 169 -10.89 -0.12 -1.88
N ASN A 170 -12.01 -0.43 -1.23
CA ASN A 170 -13.30 0.16 -1.52
C ASN A 170 -13.38 1.54 -0.87
N LEU A 171 -13.48 2.58 -1.70
CA LEU A 171 -13.45 3.98 -1.24
C LEU A 171 -14.65 4.37 -0.36
N LYS A 172 -15.76 3.62 -0.41
CA LYS A 172 -16.93 3.86 0.45
C LYS A 172 -16.75 3.24 1.83
N THR A 173 -16.20 2.03 1.89
CA THR A 173 -16.09 1.26 3.14
C THR A 173 -14.72 1.39 3.80
N GLY A 174 -13.72 1.88 3.08
CA GLY A 174 -12.32 1.94 3.51
C GLY A 174 -11.65 0.56 3.62
N ARG A 175 -12.33 -0.52 3.25
CA ARG A 175 -11.84 -1.90 3.42
C ARG A 175 -11.22 -2.43 2.14
N PHE A 176 -10.24 -3.33 2.30
CA PHE A 176 -9.73 -4.13 1.18
C PHE A 176 -10.76 -5.19 0.80
N GLU A 177 -11.18 -5.16 -0.45
CA GLU A 177 -12.10 -6.12 -1.02
C GLU A 177 -11.43 -6.86 -2.18
N LYS A 178 -11.62 -8.18 -2.20
CA LYS A 178 -11.18 -9.04 -3.31
C LYS A 178 -11.90 -8.60 -4.58
N LEU A 179 -11.16 -8.37 -5.66
CA LEU A 179 -11.74 -8.07 -6.96
C LEU A 179 -12.29 -9.34 -7.62
N PRO A 180 -13.18 -9.23 -8.63
CA PRO A 180 -13.69 -10.39 -9.36
C PRO A 180 -12.55 -11.26 -9.91
N ALA A 181 -12.77 -12.58 -9.94
CA ALA A 181 -11.76 -13.58 -10.34
C ALA A 181 -11.10 -13.29 -11.70
N GLU A 182 -11.84 -12.69 -12.64
CA GLU A 182 -11.35 -12.25 -13.95
C GLU A 182 -10.18 -11.24 -13.87
N LYS A 183 -9.99 -10.56 -12.74
CA LYS A 183 -8.88 -9.61 -12.54
C LYS A 183 -7.54 -10.30 -12.27
N GLY A 184 -7.54 -11.61 -12.02
CA GLY A 184 -6.37 -12.45 -11.79
C GLY A 184 -5.93 -12.52 -10.32
N THR A 185 -4.97 -13.40 -10.05
CA THR A 185 -4.39 -13.58 -8.71
C THR A 185 -3.24 -12.61 -8.43
N ASN A 186 -2.84 -12.50 -7.16
CA ASN A 186 -1.66 -11.74 -6.75
C ASN A 186 -0.39 -12.25 -7.44
N ARG A 187 -0.24 -13.58 -7.59
CA ARG A 187 0.86 -14.23 -8.32
C ARG A 187 0.93 -13.74 -9.77
N GLU A 188 -0.18 -13.76 -10.48
CA GLU A 188 -0.24 -13.27 -11.87
C GLU A 188 0.09 -11.78 -11.97
N ALA A 189 -0.41 -10.98 -11.02
CA ALA A 189 -0.14 -9.55 -10.95
C ALA A 189 1.35 -9.27 -10.73
N LEU A 190 2.01 -10.00 -9.83
CA LEU A 190 3.46 -9.91 -9.58
C LEU A 190 4.28 -10.32 -10.80
N ILE A 191 3.92 -11.41 -11.49
CA ILE A 191 4.58 -11.82 -12.74
C ILE A 191 4.48 -10.70 -13.80
N LYS A 192 3.30 -10.10 -13.96
CA LYS A 192 3.09 -8.97 -14.88
C LYS A 192 3.92 -7.74 -14.46
N PHE A 193 4.00 -7.47 -13.16
CA PHE A 193 4.80 -6.39 -12.58
C PHE A 193 6.29 -6.57 -12.86
N ALA A 194 6.83 -7.77 -12.58
CA ALA A 194 8.23 -8.12 -12.81
C ALA A 194 8.61 -8.05 -14.30
N LYS A 195 7.74 -8.52 -15.20
CA LYS A 195 7.94 -8.39 -16.66
C LYS A 195 8.06 -6.91 -17.07
N ARG A 196 7.22 -6.03 -16.51
CA ARG A 196 7.28 -4.60 -16.82
C ARG A 196 8.57 -3.97 -16.30
N LEU A 197 8.98 -4.26 -15.07
CA LEU A 197 10.27 -3.79 -14.53
C LEU A 197 11.45 -4.22 -15.40
N SER A 198 11.47 -5.50 -15.84
CA SER A 198 12.51 -6.02 -16.72
C SER A 198 12.56 -5.30 -18.07
N MET A 199 11.39 -5.04 -18.69
CA MET A 199 11.30 -4.28 -19.95
C MET A 199 11.80 -2.84 -19.77
N GLU A 200 11.33 -2.14 -18.74
CA GLU A 200 11.76 -0.76 -18.45
C GLU A 200 13.27 -0.66 -18.21
N ARG A 201 13.85 -1.64 -17.48
CA ARG A 201 15.30 -1.70 -17.28
C ARG A 201 16.05 -1.90 -18.60
N LYS A 202 15.59 -2.82 -19.46
CA LYS A 202 16.22 -3.07 -20.77
C LYS A 202 16.19 -1.84 -21.66
N LEU A 203 15.04 -1.14 -21.71
CA LEU A 203 14.89 0.09 -22.48
C LEU A 203 15.88 1.19 -22.05
N ARG A 204 16.06 1.38 -20.74
CA ARG A 204 17.01 2.38 -20.22
C ARG A 204 18.49 2.02 -20.41
N LEU A 205 18.80 0.76 -20.71
CA LEU A 205 20.16 0.29 -20.98
C LEU A 205 20.46 0.18 -22.49
N SER A 206 19.42 0.26 -23.33
CA SER A 206 19.55 0.27 -24.79
C SER A 206 19.63 1.68 -25.37
N ASP A 207 19.35 2.71 -24.56
CA ASP A 207 19.59 4.13 -24.83
C ASP A 207 21.02 4.52 -24.41
#